data_AF-A0A415HN89-F1
#
_entry.id   AF-A0A415HN89-F1
#
_cell.length_a   1.000
_cell.length_b   1.000
_cell.length_c   1.000
_cell.angle_alpha   90.00
_cell.angle_beta   90.00
_cell.angle_gamma   90.00
#
_symmetry.space_group_name_H-M   'P 1'
#
loop_
_entity.id
_entity.type
_entity.pdbx_description
1 polymer ?
#
loop_
_entity_poly.entity_id
_entity_poly.type
_entity_poly.pdbx_seq_one_letter_code
_entity_poly.pdbx_strand_id
1 'polypeptide(L)'
;MEPDQNNKAKDIAVFPRRSRFYHAIIDSRSLKSGEDFGKLKQVYVIFICNYDPFGYDRVLYTIKNRCLEEPEMNYDDGAETIVLYTKGTKGTISEELKQFLNYMENTDQNNAVNEDLKDIQKMVDVVKRDGEVSLQYMKSFEHDQLMYEEGRLG
;
A
#
# COMPACT_ATOMS: atom_id res chain seq x y z
N MET A 1 7.27 19.48 13.50
CA MET A 1 7.95 19.55 12.20
C MET A 1 8.03 18.13 11.70
N GLU A 2 7.13 17.73 10.80
CA GLU A 2 7.19 16.38 10.21
C GLU A 2 8.40 16.29 9.27
N PRO A 3 9.29 15.31 9.46
CA PRO A 3 10.52 15.22 8.69
C PRO A 3 10.35 14.19 7.57
N ASP A 4 9.81 14.52 6.39
CA ASP A 4 10.03 13.60 5.24
C ASP A 4 9.75 14.08 3.81
N GLN A 5 9.95 15.36 3.49
CA GLN A 5 9.83 15.77 2.08
C GLN A 5 11.03 15.34 1.19
N ASN A 6 12.10 14.77 1.77
CA ASN A 6 13.37 14.58 1.08
C ASN A 6 13.64 13.14 0.57
N ASN A 7 12.72 12.19 0.78
CA ASN A 7 12.96 10.77 0.48
C ASN A 7 12.21 10.20 -0.73
N LYS A 8 11.37 11.01 -1.41
CA LYS A 8 10.49 10.56 -2.51
C LYS A 8 11.23 9.86 -3.65
N ALA A 9 12.40 10.36 -4.05
CA ALA A 9 13.17 9.76 -5.14
C ALA A 9 13.67 8.35 -4.79
N LYS A 10 14.09 8.14 -3.53
CA LYS A 10 14.50 6.82 -3.04
C LYS A 10 13.29 5.89 -2.99
N ASP A 11 12.16 6.36 -2.46
CA ASP A 11 10.92 5.59 -2.39
C ASP A 11 10.42 5.14 -3.76
N ILE A 12 10.43 6.04 -4.75
CA ILE A 12 10.08 5.73 -6.14
C ILE A 12 11.00 4.62 -6.68
N ALA A 13 12.32 4.76 -6.48
CA ALA A 13 13.30 3.80 -6.99
C ALA A 13 13.15 2.40 -6.38
N VAL A 14 12.75 2.30 -5.10
CA VAL A 14 12.58 1.01 -4.43
C VAL A 14 11.16 0.45 -4.51
N PHE A 15 10.18 1.22 -4.99
CA PHE A 15 8.76 0.85 -4.97
C PHE A 15 8.47 -0.55 -5.54
N PRO A 16 8.95 -0.94 -6.74
CA PRO A 16 8.65 -2.27 -7.29
C PRO A 16 9.19 -3.40 -6.42
N ARG A 17 10.37 -3.19 -5.80
CA ARG A 17 10.99 -4.19 -4.90
C ARG A 17 10.22 -4.31 -3.58
N ARG A 18 9.72 -3.19 -3.05
CA ARG A 18 8.89 -3.15 -1.83
C ARG A 18 7.53 -3.84 -2.05
N SER A 19 6.89 -3.60 -3.20
CA SER A 19 5.66 -4.30 -3.59
C SER A 19 5.89 -5.82 -3.63
N ARG A 20 6.91 -6.30 -4.35
CA ARG A 20 7.25 -7.73 -4.42
C ARG A 20 7.53 -8.33 -3.04
N PHE A 21 8.20 -7.58 -2.17
CA PHE A 21 8.50 -8.04 -0.82
C PHE A 21 7.23 -8.31 0.02
N TYR A 22 6.24 -7.41 -0.04
CA TYR A 22 4.99 -7.61 0.69
C TYR A 22 4.17 -8.80 0.18
N HIS A 23 4.13 -9.03 -1.13
CA HIS A 23 3.55 -10.25 -1.70
C HIS A 23 4.21 -11.50 -1.11
N ALA A 24 5.55 -11.56 -1.09
CA ALA A 24 6.29 -12.69 -0.53
C ALA A 24 6.01 -12.93 0.98
N ILE A 25 5.88 -11.86 1.78
CA ILE A 25 5.51 -12.01 3.20
C ILE A 25 4.10 -12.60 3.34
N ILE A 26 3.14 -12.13 2.54
CA ILE A 26 1.77 -12.61 2.59
C ILE A 26 1.70 -14.09 2.16
N ASP A 27 2.37 -14.44 1.06
CA ASP A 27 2.41 -15.82 0.55
C ASP A 27 3.05 -16.78 1.56
N SER A 28 4.18 -16.37 2.15
CA SER A 28 4.88 -17.20 3.15
C SER A 28 4.06 -17.43 4.43
N ARG A 29 3.18 -16.50 4.80
CA ARG A 29 2.24 -16.67 5.92
C ARG A 29 1.00 -17.48 5.52
N SER A 30 0.69 -17.55 4.23
CA SER A 30 -0.53 -18.16 3.71
C SER A 30 -0.40 -19.67 3.45
N LEU A 31 0.80 -20.15 3.08
CA LEU A 31 1.07 -21.57 2.84
C LEU A 31 1.73 -22.23 4.05
N LYS A 32 1.08 -23.26 4.61
CA LYS A 32 1.74 -24.15 5.57
C LYS A 32 2.57 -25.21 4.83
N SER A 33 3.63 -25.69 5.48
CA SER A 33 4.46 -26.77 4.92
C SER A 33 3.60 -27.98 4.54
N GLY A 34 3.70 -28.42 3.28
CA GLY A 34 2.96 -29.55 2.74
C GLY A 34 1.61 -29.22 2.07
N GLU A 35 1.23 -27.95 1.95
CA GLU A 35 0.03 -27.54 1.21
C GLU A 35 0.28 -27.41 -0.31
N ASP A 36 -0.77 -27.66 -1.09
CA ASP A 36 -0.77 -27.54 -2.55
C ASP A 36 -0.81 -26.06 -2.97
N PHE A 37 0.02 -25.68 -3.95
CA PHE A 37 0.04 -24.34 -4.54
C PHE A 37 -1.32 -23.94 -5.14
N GLY A 38 -2.15 -24.90 -5.58
CA GLY A 38 -3.52 -24.62 -6.02
C GLY A 38 -4.43 -24.03 -4.95
N LYS A 39 -4.01 -24.03 -3.68
CA LYS A 39 -4.73 -23.41 -2.55
C LYS A 39 -4.23 -22.02 -2.20
N LEU A 40 -3.24 -21.49 -2.91
CA LEU A 40 -2.82 -20.11 -2.74
C LEU A 40 -4.01 -19.19 -2.98
N LYS A 41 -4.25 -18.31 -2.02
CA LYS A 41 -5.31 -17.31 -2.13
C LYS A 41 -4.85 -16.19 -3.06
N GLN A 42 -5.80 -15.56 -3.72
CA GLN A 42 -5.54 -14.28 -4.38
C GLN A 42 -5.00 -13.28 -3.36
N VAL A 43 -3.88 -12.64 -3.68
CA VAL A 43 -3.22 -11.63 -2.85
C VAL A 43 -3.36 -10.27 -3.52
N TYR A 44 -3.83 -9.30 -2.73
CA TYR A 44 -3.86 -7.90 -3.09
C TYR A 44 -2.95 -7.12 -2.14
N VAL A 45 -2.02 -6.35 -2.70
CA VAL A 45 -1.25 -5.36 -1.96
C VAL A 45 -1.68 -3.98 -2.44
N ILE A 46 -2.22 -3.17 -1.52
CA ILE A 46 -2.73 -1.83 -1.82
C ILE A 46 -1.77 -0.79 -1.23
N PHE A 47 -1.21 0.05 -2.10
CA PHE A 47 -0.42 1.22 -1.71
C PHE A 47 -1.26 2.48 -1.86
N ILE A 48 -1.31 3.31 -0.82
CA ILE A 48 -1.84 4.67 -0.88
C ILE A 48 -0.65 5.62 -0.82
N CYS A 49 -0.44 6.40 -1.88
CA CYS A 49 0.74 7.24 -2.04
C CYS A 49 0.34 8.71 -2.23
N ASN A 50 1.08 9.61 -1.61
CA ASN A 50 0.99 11.07 -1.81
C ASN A 50 1.98 11.60 -2.87
N TYR A 51 2.65 10.68 -3.58
CA TYR A 51 3.51 10.90 -4.74
C TYR A 51 3.16 9.89 -5.82
N ASP A 52 3.52 10.18 -7.07
CA ASP A 52 3.32 9.27 -8.19
C ASP A 52 4.56 8.38 -8.40
N PRO A 53 4.49 7.07 -8.09
CA PRO A 53 5.63 6.17 -8.28
C PRO A 53 5.96 5.88 -9.75
N PHE A 54 5.06 6.18 -10.69
CA PHE A 54 5.22 5.82 -12.09
C PHE A 54 5.26 7.01 -13.05
N GLY A 55 4.86 8.20 -12.59
CA GLY A 55 4.95 9.45 -13.33
C GLY A 55 3.90 9.64 -14.42
N TYR A 56 2.81 8.86 -14.42
CA TYR A 56 1.73 8.97 -15.41
C TYR A 56 0.54 9.83 -14.96
N ASP A 57 0.54 10.31 -13.71
CA ASP A 57 -0.50 11.13 -13.09
C ASP A 57 -1.87 10.43 -13.04
N ARG A 58 -1.88 9.11 -12.83
CA ARG A 58 -3.12 8.34 -12.65
C ARG A 58 -3.48 8.23 -11.18
N VAL A 59 -4.76 8.37 -10.87
CA VAL A 59 -5.31 8.14 -9.52
C VAL A 59 -5.21 6.67 -9.11
N LEU A 60 -5.26 5.75 -10.08
CA LEU A 60 -5.25 4.30 -9.89
C LEU A 60 -4.29 3.66 -10.89
N TYR A 61 -3.38 2.84 -10.37
CA TYR A 61 -2.60 1.87 -11.12
C TYR A 61 -2.93 0.46 -10.64
N THR A 62 -3.15 -0.43 -11.59
CA THR A 62 -3.25 -1.87 -11.35
C THR A 62 -2.04 -2.53 -11.99
N ILE A 63 -1.23 -3.21 -11.19
CA ILE A 63 -0.03 -3.90 -11.63
C ILE A 63 -0.24 -5.40 -11.44
N LYS A 64 -0.08 -6.14 -12.54
CA LYS A 64 -0.13 -7.60 -12.60
C LYS A 64 1.03 -8.11 -13.46
N ASN A 65 1.42 -9.36 -13.23
CA ASN A 65 2.31 -10.05 -14.15
C ASN A 65 1.58 -10.37 -15.46
N ARG A 66 2.34 -10.48 -16.54
CA ARG A 66 1.85 -10.88 -17.86
C ARG A 66 2.92 -11.62 -18.63
N CYS A 67 2.50 -12.46 -19.57
CA CYS A 67 3.41 -13.06 -20.54
C CYS A 67 3.93 -11.96 -21.50
N LEU A 68 5.22 -11.96 -21.80
CA LEU A 68 5.82 -10.98 -22.70
C LEU A 68 5.85 -11.47 -24.15
N GLU A 69 6.04 -12.78 -24.33
CA GLU A 69 6.09 -13.45 -25.63
C GLU A 69 4.69 -13.57 -26.25
N GLU A 70 3.66 -13.72 -25.42
CA GLU A 70 2.26 -13.76 -25.83
C GLU A 70 1.42 -12.79 -24.98
N PRO A 71 1.40 -11.48 -25.30
CA PRO A 71 0.72 -10.47 -24.49
C PRO A 71 -0.80 -10.63 -24.40
N GLU A 72 -1.43 -11.35 -25.33
CA GLU A 72 -2.88 -11.59 -25.34
C GLU A 72 -3.27 -12.82 -24.50
N MET A 73 -2.30 -13.61 -24.06
CA MET A 73 -2.56 -14.73 -23.15
C MET A 73 -3.01 -14.19 -21.79
N ASN A 74 -4.17 -14.68 -21.33
CA ASN A 74 -4.60 -14.45 -19.96
C ASN A 74 -3.66 -15.20 -19.00
N TYR A 75 -2.88 -14.43 -18.24
CA TYR A 75 -2.01 -14.94 -17.18
C TYR A 75 -2.48 -14.35 -15.85
N ASP A 76 -2.92 -15.21 -14.95
CA ASP A 76 -3.32 -14.84 -13.60
C ASP A 76 -2.57 -15.73 -12.62
N ASP A 77 -1.60 -15.14 -11.92
CA ASP A 77 -0.80 -15.78 -10.88
C ASP A 77 -1.36 -15.55 -9.49
N GLY A 78 -2.53 -14.93 -9.38
CA GLY A 78 -3.14 -14.65 -8.10
C GLY A 78 -2.60 -13.40 -7.40
N ALA A 79 -1.64 -12.67 -7.98
CA ALA A 79 -0.99 -11.53 -7.34
C ALA A 79 -1.33 -10.20 -8.04
N GLU A 80 -1.91 -9.27 -7.28
CA GLU A 80 -2.27 -7.94 -7.78
C GLU A 80 -1.76 -6.84 -6.86
N THR A 81 -1.12 -5.82 -7.44
CA THR A 81 -0.77 -4.59 -6.72
C THR A 81 -1.66 -3.45 -7.20
N ILE A 82 -2.37 -2.84 -6.26
CA ILE A 82 -3.14 -1.62 -6.49
C ILE A 82 -2.35 -0.44 -5.93
N VAL A 83 -2.17 0.60 -6.72
CA VAL A 83 -1.54 1.85 -6.28
C VAL A 83 -2.53 2.99 -6.46
N LEU A 84 -2.88 3.62 -5.35
CA LEU A 84 -3.77 4.76 -5.27
C LEU A 84 -2.92 6.01 -5.04
N TYR A 85 -2.86 6.88 -6.04
CA TYR A 85 -2.16 8.15 -5.94
C TYR A 85 -3.18 9.25 -5.59
N THR A 86 -3.10 9.78 -4.37
CA THR A 86 -4.09 10.71 -3.79
C THR A 86 -4.23 12.01 -4.57
N LYS A 87 -3.21 12.40 -5.35
CA LYS A 87 -3.20 13.65 -6.14
C LYS A 87 -3.31 13.41 -7.65
N GLY A 88 -3.53 12.16 -8.07
CA GLY A 88 -3.62 11.81 -9.48
C GLY A 88 -4.85 12.42 -10.14
N THR A 89 -4.69 12.98 -11.33
CA THR A 89 -5.80 13.63 -12.05
C THR A 89 -6.41 12.78 -13.17
N LYS A 90 -5.70 11.74 -13.61
CA LYS A 90 -6.14 10.88 -14.71
C LYS A 90 -6.78 9.59 -14.22
N GLY A 91 -7.80 9.15 -14.96
CA GLY A 91 -8.55 7.93 -14.68
C GLY A 91 -9.87 8.22 -13.98
N THR A 92 -10.71 7.19 -13.91
CA THR A 92 -12.04 7.28 -13.30
C THR A 92 -12.09 6.32 -12.12
N ILE A 93 -12.46 6.85 -10.96
CA ILE A 93 -12.74 6.09 -9.75
C ILE A 93 -14.10 6.50 -9.20
N SER A 94 -14.69 5.67 -8.34
CA SER A 94 -15.96 5.97 -7.70
C SER A 94 -15.84 7.21 -6.80
N GLU A 95 -16.96 7.86 -6.53
CA GLU A 95 -16.97 9.05 -5.69
C GLU A 95 -16.58 8.73 -4.25
N GLU A 96 -16.97 7.56 -3.76
CA GLU A 96 -16.60 7.05 -2.44
C GLU A 96 -15.08 6.88 -2.32
N LEU A 97 -14.42 6.33 -3.36
CA LEU A 97 -12.96 6.18 -3.36
C LEU A 97 -12.26 7.55 -3.42
N LYS A 98 -12.80 8.54 -4.14
CA LYS A 98 -12.25 9.91 -4.13
C LYS A 98 -12.34 10.54 -2.75
N GLN A 99 -13.49 10.43 -2.10
CA GLN A 99 -13.70 10.94 -0.75
C GLN A 99 -12.73 10.28 0.24
N PHE A 100 -12.56 8.96 0.13
CA PHE A 100 -11.57 8.22 0.92
C PHE A 100 -10.14 8.72 0.69
N LEU A 101 -9.71 8.88 -0.56
CA LEU A 101 -8.36 9.36 -0.87
C LEU A 101 -8.13 10.80 -0.38
N ASN A 102 -9.14 11.67 -0.49
CA ASN A 102 -9.06 13.03 0.04
C ASN A 102 -8.91 13.03 1.57
N TYR A 103 -9.67 12.18 2.27
CA TYR A 103 -9.55 12.01 3.72
C TYR A 103 -8.18 11.44 4.14
N MET A 104 -7.63 10.50 3.38
CA MET A 104 -6.31 9.93 3.66
C MET A 104 -5.17 10.95 3.48
N GLU A 105 -5.31 11.91 2.55
CA GLU A 105 -4.34 13.01 2.39
C GLU A 105 -4.49 14.05 3.53
N ASN A 106 -5.73 14.37 3.89
CA ASN A 106 -6.06 15.39 4.89
C ASN A 106 -7.00 14.80 5.94
N THR A 107 -6.43 14.02 6.87
CA THR A 107 -7.22 13.34 7.91
C THR A 107 -7.75 14.33 8.93
N ASP A 108 -8.99 14.78 8.70
CA ASP A 108 -9.71 15.69 9.56
C ASP A 108 -11.23 15.40 9.57
N GLN A 109 -11.91 15.95 10.58
CA GLN A 109 -13.35 15.76 10.75
C GLN A 109 -14.21 16.38 9.63
N ASN A 110 -13.71 17.40 8.93
CA ASN A 110 -14.44 18.05 7.84
C ASN A 110 -14.38 17.21 6.55
N ASN A 111 -13.30 16.45 6.36
CA ASN A 111 -13.10 15.54 5.23
C ASN A 111 -13.72 14.16 5.48
N ALA A 112 -14.17 13.87 6.70
CA ALA A 112 -15.01 12.72 7.02
C ALA A 112 -16.46 12.93 6.53
N VAL A 113 -16.62 13.02 5.21
CA VAL A 113 -17.85 13.49 4.56
C VAL A 113 -18.95 12.43 4.46
N ASN A 114 -18.65 11.16 4.75
CA ASN A 114 -19.61 10.06 4.75
C ASN A 114 -19.49 9.22 6.04
N GLU A 115 -20.44 8.32 6.28
CA GLU A 115 -20.49 7.55 7.54
C GLU A 115 -19.27 6.64 7.74
N ASP A 116 -18.79 5.98 6.68
CA ASP A 116 -17.59 5.13 6.76
C ASP A 116 -16.35 5.94 7.19
N LEU A 117 -16.18 7.14 6.61
CA LEU A 117 -15.07 8.03 6.97
C LEU A 117 -15.21 8.59 8.38
N LYS A 118 -16.44 8.86 8.84
CA LYS A 118 -16.68 9.28 10.23
C LYS A 118 -16.32 8.17 11.21
N ASP A 119 -16.60 6.92 10.87
CA ASP A 119 -16.20 5.78 11.70
C ASP A 119 -14.69 5.60 11.74
N ILE A 120 -14.00 5.77 10.60
CA ILE A 120 -12.54 5.82 10.57
C ILE A 120 -12.01 6.97 11.44
N GLN A 121 -12.59 8.18 11.34
CA GLN A 121 -12.18 9.34 12.13
C GLN A 121 -12.35 9.11 13.65
N LYS A 122 -13.42 8.44 14.08
CA LYS A 122 -13.59 8.05 15.49
C LYS A 122 -12.45 7.14 15.95
N MET A 123 -12.04 6.17 15.14
CA MET A 123 -10.90 5.29 15.46
C MET A 123 -9.58 6.07 15.51
N VAL A 124 -9.35 7.00 14.56
CA VAL A 124 -8.17 7.88 14.55
C VAL A 124 -8.13 8.75 15.82
N ASP A 125 -9.25 9.31 16.24
CA ASP A 125 -9.34 10.15 17.45
C ASP A 125 -9.01 9.37 18.73
N VAL A 126 -9.34 8.07 18.78
CA VAL A 126 -8.96 7.18 19.89
C VAL A 126 -7.44 6.96 19.90
N VAL A 127 -6.86 6.57 18.77
CA VAL A 127 -5.42 6.27 18.66
C VAL A 127 -4.56 7.52 18.90
N LYS A 128 -4.99 8.70 18.43
CA LYS A 128 -4.26 9.97 18.67
C LYS A 128 -4.23 10.37 20.15
N ARG A 129 -5.22 9.95 20.96
CA ARG A 129 -5.24 10.19 22.41
C ARG A 129 -4.37 9.19 23.18
N ASP A 130 -4.11 8.02 22.60
CA ASP A 130 -3.24 6.99 23.16
C ASP A 130 -1.86 7.00 22.47
N GLY A 131 -1.07 8.03 22.78
CA GLY A 131 0.22 8.30 22.13
C GLY A 131 1.24 7.16 22.20
N GLU A 132 1.05 6.20 23.13
CA GLU A 132 1.93 5.04 23.29
C GLU A 132 1.74 4.02 22.15
N VAL A 133 0.51 3.84 21.66
CA VAL A 133 0.19 2.90 20.57
C VAL A 133 0.76 3.37 19.23
N SER A 134 0.69 4.67 18.95
CA SER A 134 1.23 5.27 17.71
C SER A 134 2.76 5.09 17.63
N LEU A 135 3.46 5.24 18.76
CA LEU A 135 4.91 5.05 18.87
C LEU A 135 5.33 3.58 18.71
N GLN A 136 4.55 2.63 19.23
CA GLN A 136 4.86 1.20 19.08
C GLN A 136 4.69 0.70 17.64
N TYR A 137 3.67 1.18 16.93
CA TYR A 137 3.44 0.79 15.54
C TYR A 137 4.55 1.29 14.61
N MET A 138 4.99 2.56 14.77
CA MET A 138 6.13 3.11 14.05
C MET A 138 7.42 2.34 14.35
N LYS A 139 7.68 2.00 15.62
CA LYS A 139 8.85 1.20 16.01
C LYS A 139 8.86 -0.21 15.42
N SER A 140 7.70 -0.86 15.30
CA SER A 140 7.61 -2.19 14.66
C SER A 140 7.90 -2.09 13.15
N PHE A 141 7.41 -1.05 12.49
CA PHE A 141 7.65 -0.81 11.07
C PHE A 141 9.12 -0.47 10.78
N GLU A 142 9.74 0.36 11.63
CA GLU A 142 11.18 0.66 11.59
C GLU A 142 12.02 -0.59 11.90
N HIS A 143 11.60 -1.42 12.85
CA HIS A 143 12.27 -2.68 13.19
C HIS A 143 12.23 -3.68 12.04
N ASP A 144 11.07 -3.84 11.39
CA ASP A 144 10.94 -4.67 10.19
C ASP A 144 11.80 -4.16 9.03
N GLN A 145 11.99 -2.83 8.90
CA GLN A 145 12.93 -2.22 7.96
C GLN A 145 14.40 -2.50 8.32
N LEU A 146 14.78 -2.33 9.59
CA LEU A 146 16.15 -2.54 10.09
C LEU A 146 16.59 -4.00 9.98
N MET A 147 15.73 -4.95 10.37
CA MET A 147 15.98 -6.38 10.20
C MET A 147 16.22 -6.75 8.73
N TYR A 148 15.60 -6.00 7.80
CA TYR A 148 15.80 -6.17 6.37
C TYR A 148 17.14 -5.61 5.86
N GLU A 149 17.58 -4.47 6.40
CA GLU A 149 18.87 -3.87 6.06
C GLU A 149 20.05 -4.69 6.61
N GLU A 150 19.91 -5.27 7.81
CA GLU A 150 20.92 -6.15 8.43
C GLU A 150 21.06 -7.48 7.68
N GLY A 151 19.97 -8.05 7.16
CA GLY A 151 20.01 -9.25 6.31
C GLY A 151 20.73 -9.07 4.96
N ARG A 152 21.09 -7.82 4.59
CA ARG A 152 21.84 -7.49 3.37
C ARG A 152 23.37 -7.45 3.59
N LEU A 153 23.83 -7.47 4.85
CA LEU A 153 25.24 -7.41 5.23
C LEU A 153 25.83 -8.77 5.63
N GLY A 154 25.03 -9.85 5.56
CA GLY A 154 25.44 -11.23 5.83
C GLY A 154 25.76 -12.03 4.57
#